data_AF-A0A6G1ILT3-F1
#
_entry.id   AF-A0A6G1ILT3-F1
#
_cell.length_a   1.000
_cell.length_b   1.000
_cell.length_c   1.000
_cell.angle_alpha   90.00
_cell.angle_beta   90.00
_cell.angle_gamma   90.00
#
_symmetry.space_group_name_H-M   'P 1'
#
loop_
_entity.id
_entity.type
_entity.pdbx_description
1 polymer ?
#
loop_
_entity_poly.entity_id
_entity_poly.type
_entity_poly.pdbx_seq_one_letter_code
_entity_poly.pdbx_strand_id
1 'polypeptide(L)'
;MKLILLSLISLTGVLANPIANPDAEAGLAKRATCHLISGSSEGCDWDPFHAQRRTTVSQGGTIHPTCRIANGRNVGGNKGWDWIAEWGCWVSAHNTNDGCKTGMPTCDGVGSDG
;
A
#
# COMPACT_ATOMS: atom_id res chain seq x y z
N MET A 1 -34.21 -49.48 18.55
CA MET A 1 -33.69 -48.45 17.62
C MET A 1 -32.82 -47.48 18.40
N LYS A 2 -31.72 -47.03 17.77
CA LYS A 2 -30.59 -46.28 18.34
C LYS A 2 -30.94 -44.80 18.59
N LEU A 3 -30.21 -44.19 19.54
CA LEU A 3 -30.13 -42.79 19.99
C LEU A 3 -30.14 -41.74 18.85
N ILE A 4 -30.48 -40.46 19.08
CA ILE A 4 -29.50 -39.42 19.49
C ILE A 4 -30.21 -38.19 20.07
N LEU A 5 -29.86 -37.86 21.32
CA LEU A 5 -30.04 -36.55 21.94
C LEU A 5 -29.08 -35.55 21.27
N LEU A 6 -29.60 -34.49 20.67
CA LEU A 6 -28.81 -33.35 20.19
C LEU A 6 -28.56 -32.41 21.37
N SER A 7 -27.35 -32.41 21.94
CA SER A 7 -26.93 -31.40 22.90
C SER A 7 -26.63 -30.09 22.15
N LEU A 8 -27.33 -29.01 22.52
CA LEU A 8 -26.96 -27.67 22.12
C LEU A 8 -25.73 -27.26 22.94
N ILE A 9 -24.57 -27.19 22.30
CA ILE A 9 -23.38 -26.58 22.88
C ILE A 9 -23.44 -25.09 22.56
N SER A 10 -23.84 -24.29 23.53
CA SER A 10 -23.71 -22.83 23.47
C SER A 10 -22.23 -22.46 23.59
N LEU A 11 -21.60 -22.07 22.48
CA LEU A 11 -20.29 -21.42 22.51
C LEU A 11 -20.45 -20.02 23.10
N THR A 12 -20.07 -19.84 24.36
CA THR A 12 -19.83 -18.52 24.95
C THR A 12 -18.59 -17.93 24.28
N GLY A 13 -18.80 -16.91 23.44
CA GLY A 13 -17.73 -16.14 22.83
C GLY A 13 -16.86 -15.48 23.90
N VAL A 14 -15.58 -15.81 23.89
CA VAL A 14 -14.56 -15.10 24.66
C VAL A 14 -14.38 -13.72 24.03
N LEU A 15 -14.83 -12.67 24.73
CA LEU A 15 -14.45 -11.28 24.43
C LEU A 15 -12.97 -11.11 24.81
N ALA A 16 -12.08 -11.49 23.88
CA ALA A 16 -10.70 -11.05 23.94
C ALA A 16 -10.69 -9.55 23.59
N ASN A 17 -10.64 -8.69 24.61
CA ASN A 17 -10.28 -7.30 24.44
C ASN A 17 -8.84 -7.26 23.91
N PRO A 18 -8.57 -6.67 22.72
CA PRO A 18 -7.20 -6.48 22.31
C PRO A 18 -6.55 -5.48 23.29
N ILE A 19 -5.61 -5.97 24.08
CA ILE A 19 -4.66 -5.12 24.79
C ILE A 19 -3.90 -4.39 23.69
N ALA A 20 -4.05 -3.06 23.62
CA ALA A 20 -3.26 -2.23 22.73
C ALA A 20 -1.78 -2.51 23.05
N ASN A 21 -1.10 -3.21 22.15
CA ASN A 21 0.32 -3.47 22.26
C ASN A 21 1.04 -2.17 21.88
N PRO A 22 1.67 -1.44 22.81
CA PRO A 22 2.38 -0.21 22.48
C PRO A 22 3.58 -0.45 21.55
N ASP A 23 4.06 -1.71 21.42
CA ASP A 23 5.08 -2.11 20.46
C ASP A 23 4.55 -2.36 19.04
N ALA A 24 3.23 -2.38 18.81
CA ALA A 24 2.69 -2.40 17.45
C ALA A 24 2.93 -1.06 16.71
N GLU A 25 3.18 0.02 17.45
CA GLU A 25 3.48 1.36 16.93
C GLU A 25 4.99 1.57 16.67
N ALA A 26 5.86 0.66 17.11
CA ALA A 26 7.32 0.76 16.93
C ALA A 26 7.83 0.21 15.58
N GLY A 27 6.93 -0.30 14.72
CA GLY A 27 7.26 -0.88 13.41
C GLY A 27 6.78 -0.07 12.20
N LEU A 28 6.06 1.04 12.40
CA LEU A 28 5.75 1.94 11.28
C LEU A 28 6.99 2.77 10.98
N ALA A 29 7.87 2.25 10.12
CA ALA A 29 8.83 3.09 9.43
C ALA A 29 8.09 4.35 8.95
N LYS A 30 8.57 5.53 9.36
CA LYS A 30 7.95 6.83 9.06
C LYS A 30 7.47 6.85 7.61
N ARG A 31 6.15 6.78 7.40
CA ARG A 31 5.57 6.71 6.06
C ARG A 31 5.75 8.07 5.40
N ALA A 32 6.27 8.07 4.19
CA ALA A 32 6.16 9.24 3.32
C ALA A 32 4.70 9.61 3.14
N THR A 33 4.42 10.91 3.10
CA THR A 33 3.12 11.43 2.69
C THR A 33 3.30 12.14 1.35
N CYS A 34 2.51 11.72 0.38
CA CYS A 34 2.58 12.15 -1.00
C CYS A 34 1.20 12.55 -1.48
N HIS A 35 1.15 13.41 -2.49
CA HIS A 35 -0.08 13.87 -3.10
C HIS A 35 -0.06 13.60 -4.59
N LEU A 36 -1.18 13.12 -5.11
CA LEU A 36 -1.40 13.01 -6.54
C LEU A 36 -1.62 14.41 -7.11
N ILE A 37 -0.71 14.85 -7.99
CA ILE A 37 -0.73 16.20 -8.58
C ILE A 37 -1.45 16.26 -9.93
N SER A 38 -1.82 15.10 -10.48
CA SER A 38 -2.55 15.03 -11.73
C SER A 38 -3.94 15.65 -11.61
N GLY A 39 -4.32 16.42 -12.63
CA GLY A 39 -5.68 16.94 -12.82
C GLY A 39 -6.68 15.90 -13.36
N SER A 40 -6.31 14.63 -13.35
CA SER A 40 -7.13 13.52 -13.81
C SER A 40 -6.96 12.31 -12.90
N SER A 41 -7.86 11.33 -13.04
CA SER A 41 -7.78 10.12 -12.23
C SER A 41 -6.53 9.30 -12.58
N GLU A 42 -5.85 8.83 -11.54
CA GLU A 42 -4.52 8.26 -11.66
C GLU A 42 -4.48 6.75 -11.77
N GLY A 43 -3.43 6.27 -12.43
CA GLY A 43 -3.21 4.85 -12.63
C GLY A 43 -2.49 4.18 -11.48
N CYS A 44 -3.14 3.16 -10.94
CA CYS A 44 -2.58 2.22 -9.99
C CYS A 44 -2.47 0.87 -10.71
N ASP A 45 -1.25 0.54 -11.17
CA ASP A 45 -0.95 -0.58 -12.06
C ASP A 45 -0.41 -1.80 -11.27
N TRP A 46 -0.60 -3.01 -11.78
CA TRP A 46 -0.09 -4.25 -11.15
C TRP A 46 1.44 -4.31 -11.13
N ASP A 47 2.06 -3.75 -12.16
CA ASP A 47 3.50 -3.68 -12.33
C ASP A 47 3.90 -2.36 -13.02
N PRO A 48 5.14 -1.89 -12.87
CA PRO A 48 5.57 -0.60 -13.40
C PRO A 48 5.94 -0.65 -14.91
N PHE A 49 5.84 -1.80 -15.58
CA PHE A 49 6.38 -2.00 -16.93
C PHE A 49 5.29 -2.13 -18.01
N HIS A 50 4.16 -2.79 -17.72
CA HIS A 50 3.21 -3.23 -18.76
C HIS A 50 1.90 -2.44 -18.82
N ALA A 51 1.80 -1.32 -18.09
CA ALA A 51 0.59 -0.48 -18.03
C ALA A 51 -0.69 -1.25 -17.66
N GLN A 52 -0.55 -2.34 -16.89
CA GLN A 52 -1.67 -3.19 -16.52
C GLN A 52 -2.41 -2.59 -15.33
N ARG A 53 -3.47 -1.83 -15.62
CA ARG A 53 -4.26 -1.13 -14.60
C ARG A 53 -4.90 -2.12 -13.62
N ARG A 54 -4.61 -1.96 -12.33
CA ARG A 54 -5.31 -2.65 -11.23
C ARG A 54 -6.57 -1.89 -10.85
N THR A 55 -6.42 -0.59 -10.62
CA THR A 55 -7.54 0.31 -10.32
C THR A 55 -7.17 1.74 -10.70
N THR A 56 -8.17 2.60 -10.75
CA THR A 56 -8.00 4.04 -10.94
C THR A 56 -8.24 4.73 -9.61
N VAL A 57 -7.37 5.67 -9.27
CA VAL A 57 -7.44 6.41 -8.01
C VAL A 57 -7.84 7.86 -8.27
N SER A 58 -8.64 8.41 -7.38
CA SER A 58 -9.16 9.76 -7.54
C SER A 58 -8.04 10.80 -7.50
N GLN A 59 -8.20 11.85 -8.31
CA GLN A 59 -7.31 13.01 -8.33
C GLN A 59 -7.17 13.66 -6.93
N GLY A 60 -6.03 14.29 -6.68
CA GLY A 60 -5.78 15.06 -5.45
C GLY A 60 -5.70 14.22 -4.17
N GLY A 61 -5.73 12.89 -4.28
CA GLY A 61 -5.62 11.98 -3.15
C GLY A 61 -4.24 12.04 -2.50
N THR A 62 -4.22 11.81 -1.19
CA THR A 62 -2.99 11.53 -0.44
C THR A 62 -2.65 10.06 -0.57
N ILE A 63 -1.37 9.75 -0.79
CA ILE A 63 -0.84 8.40 -0.89
C ILE A 63 0.34 8.25 0.06
N HIS A 64 0.56 7.01 0.51
CA HIS A 64 1.67 6.65 1.37
C HIS A 64 2.55 5.62 0.67
N PRO A 65 3.51 6.05 -0.16
CA PRO A 65 4.39 5.11 -0.84
C PRO A 65 5.31 4.43 0.15
N THR A 66 5.71 3.21 -0.18
CA THR A 66 6.78 2.53 0.52
C THR A 66 8.13 2.83 -0.15
N CYS A 67 9.23 2.35 0.44
CA CYS A 67 10.54 2.39 -0.22
C CYS A 67 10.70 1.37 -1.35
N ARG A 68 9.65 0.61 -1.70
CA ARG A 68 9.68 -0.24 -2.89
C ARG A 68 9.45 0.63 -4.13
N ILE A 69 10.56 0.97 -4.77
CA ILE A 69 10.63 1.84 -5.94
C ILE A 69 11.15 1.05 -7.15
N ALA A 70 10.74 1.44 -8.36
CA ALA A 70 11.21 0.79 -9.58
C ALA A 70 11.40 1.81 -10.72
N ASN A 71 12.32 1.51 -11.62
CA ASN A 71 12.44 2.19 -12.92
C ASN A 71 11.67 1.39 -13.97
N GLY A 72 10.50 1.88 -14.34
CA GLY A 72 9.57 1.19 -15.23
C GLY A 72 9.40 1.87 -16.57
N ARG A 73 8.19 1.72 -17.13
CA ARG A 73 7.78 2.41 -18.35
C ARG A 73 7.81 3.92 -18.16
N ASN A 74 8.10 4.63 -19.24
CA ASN A 74 8.12 6.09 -19.24
C ASN A 74 6.68 6.65 -19.27
N VAL A 75 6.40 7.57 -18.34
CA VAL A 75 5.17 8.37 -18.28
C VAL A 75 5.59 9.83 -18.21
N GLY A 76 5.25 10.62 -19.23
CA GLY A 76 5.53 12.06 -19.25
C GLY A 76 7.00 12.44 -19.09
N GLY A 77 7.94 11.58 -19.53
CA GLY A 77 9.38 11.78 -19.39
C GLY A 77 9.99 11.16 -18.13
N ASN A 78 9.17 10.68 -17.18
CA ASN A 78 9.61 10.10 -15.92
C ASN A 78 9.45 8.57 -15.92
N LYS A 79 10.47 7.85 -15.45
CA LYS A 79 10.48 6.37 -15.35
C LYS A 79 10.32 5.85 -13.93
N GLY A 80 10.21 6.71 -12.93
CA GLY A 80 10.05 6.33 -11.54
C GLY A 80 8.64 5.83 -11.24
N TRP A 81 8.57 4.77 -10.44
CA TRP A 81 7.33 4.16 -9.97
C TRP A 81 7.39 3.87 -8.47
N ASP A 82 6.27 4.12 -7.81
CA ASP A 82 6.11 4.04 -6.37
C ASP A 82 5.10 2.97 -6.00
N TRP A 83 5.51 2.04 -5.14
CA TRP A 83 4.59 1.03 -4.62
C TRP A 83 3.75 1.59 -3.48
N ILE A 84 2.43 1.48 -3.61
CA ILE A 84 1.47 1.87 -2.58
C ILE A 84 0.95 0.61 -1.92
N ALA A 85 1.49 0.24 -0.75
CA ALA A 85 1.15 -1.02 -0.10
C ALA A 85 -0.34 -1.13 0.28
N GLU A 86 -0.96 -0.02 0.66
CA GLU A 86 -2.39 0.06 1.00
C GLU A 86 -3.28 -0.32 -0.19
N TRP A 87 -2.80 -0.07 -1.42
CA TRP A 87 -3.53 -0.37 -2.66
C TRP A 87 -2.98 -1.59 -3.38
N GLY A 88 -1.79 -2.05 -2.97
CA GLY A 88 -1.02 -3.12 -3.59
C GLY A 88 -0.76 -2.90 -5.08
N CYS A 89 -0.34 -1.70 -5.46
CA CYS A 89 -0.09 -1.36 -6.86
C CYS A 89 1.03 -0.34 -7.00
N TRP A 90 1.41 -0.10 -8.24
CA TRP A 90 2.40 0.89 -8.66
C TRP A 90 1.72 2.14 -9.20
N VAL A 91 2.15 3.30 -8.70
CA VAL A 91 1.75 4.62 -9.21
C VAL A 91 2.99 5.28 -9.81
N SER A 92 2.82 6.00 -10.92
CA SER A 92 3.94 6.70 -11.54
C SER A 92 4.35 7.90 -10.69
N ALA A 93 5.65 8.03 -10.43
CA ALA A 93 6.22 9.20 -9.77
C ALA A 93 6.12 10.48 -10.63
N HIS A 94 5.73 10.36 -11.91
CA HIS A 94 5.35 11.51 -12.73
C HIS A 94 4.16 12.27 -12.15
N ASN A 95 3.25 11.55 -11.49
CA ASN A 95 1.94 12.07 -11.08
C ASN A 95 1.87 12.36 -9.59
N THR A 96 3.02 12.36 -8.90
CA THR A 96 3.16 12.67 -7.48
C THR A 96 3.96 13.96 -7.29
N ASN A 97 3.77 14.65 -6.17
CA ASN A 97 4.55 15.85 -5.88
C ASN A 97 6.02 15.52 -5.57
N ASP A 98 6.91 16.47 -5.86
CA ASP A 98 8.32 16.37 -5.51
C ASP A 98 8.53 16.21 -3.99
N GLY A 99 9.64 15.59 -3.61
CA GLY A 99 10.01 15.38 -2.21
C GLY A 99 9.19 14.30 -1.49
N CYS A 100 8.37 13.56 -2.24
CA CYS A 100 7.54 12.46 -1.76
C CYS A 100 8.24 11.51 -0.79
N LYS A 101 9.51 11.21 -1.03
CA LYS A 101 10.29 10.23 -0.24
C LYS A 101 11.34 10.88 0.66
N THR A 102 11.37 12.21 0.73
CA THR A 102 12.38 12.94 1.50
C THR A 102 12.27 12.63 2.99
N GLY A 103 13.36 12.13 3.58
CA GLY A 103 13.40 11.78 4.99
C GLY A 103 12.83 10.39 5.32
N MET A 104 12.61 9.52 4.32
CA MET A 104 12.42 8.09 4.55
C MET A 104 13.79 7.40 4.70
N PRO A 105 14.17 6.94 5.91
CA PRO A 105 15.51 6.43 6.19
C PRO A 105 15.88 5.11 5.48
N THR A 106 14.97 4.50 4.71
CA THR A 106 15.13 3.17 4.10
C THR A 106 15.00 3.15 2.58
N CYS A 107 14.91 4.32 1.92
CA CYS A 107 14.76 4.39 0.48
C CYS A 107 16.11 4.48 -0.27
N ASP A 108 17.22 4.53 0.46
CA ASP A 108 18.54 4.90 -0.06
C ASP A 108 19.42 3.70 -0.46
N GLY A 109 18.88 2.48 -0.50
CA GLY A 109 19.71 1.29 -0.77
C GLY A 109 19.00 -0.03 -1.07
N VAL A 110 17.67 -0.04 -1.24
CA VAL A 110 16.94 -1.25 -1.63
C VAL A 110 16.10 -0.96 -2.86
N GLY A 111 16.77 -0.56 -3.94
CA GLY A 111 16.25 -0.84 -5.28
C GLY A 111 15.99 -2.34 -5.31
N SER A 112 14.73 -2.74 -5.20
CA SER A 112 14.33 -4.13 -5.33
C SER A 112 14.29 -4.43 -6.82
N ASP A 113 15.47 -4.36 -7.44
CA ASP A 113 15.72 -4.82 -8.79
C ASP A 113 15.73 -6.36 -8.71
N GLY A 114 14.55 -6.94 -8.88
CA GLY A 114 14.36 -8.36 -9.18
C GLY A 114 14.16 -8.55 -10.68
#